data_AF-A0A212AHW8-F1
#
_entry.id   AF-A0A212AHW8-F1
#
_cell.length_a   1.000
_cell.length_b   1.000
_cell.length_c   1.000
_cell.angle_alpha   90.00
_cell.angle_beta   90.00
_cell.angle_gamma   90.00
#
_symmetry.space_group_name_H-M   'P 1'
#
loop_
_entity.id
_entity.type
_entity.pdbx_description
1 polymer ?
#
loop_
_entity_poly.entity_id
_entity_poly.type
_entity_poly.pdbx_seq_one_letter_code
_entity_poly.pdbx_strand_id
1 'polypeptide(L)'
;MFARMPHLTPEARLWQSVVLVAVRDALAPANSFHAKADKISADRWIRQAGAQFRAVCIMGGIDPDFLRDRYVANRIDFDALHRVLSK
;
A
#
# COMPACT_ATOMS: atom_id res chain seq x y z
N MET A 1 13.48 26.46 8.93
CA MET A 1 13.77 26.23 7.49
C MET A 1 12.77 25.18 7.01
N PHE A 2 11.75 25.56 6.25
CA PHE A 2 10.72 24.64 5.79
C PHE A 2 11.14 24.06 4.43
N ALA A 3 11.36 22.74 4.39
CA ALA A 3 11.67 22.04 3.14
C ALA A 3 10.45 22.08 2.21
N ARG A 4 10.67 22.56 0.99
CA ARG A 4 9.74 22.46 -0.15
C ARG A 4 9.31 21.00 -0.29
N MET A 5 8.04 20.69 -0.04
CA MET A 5 7.49 19.36 -0.35
C MET A 5 7.67 19.14 -1.85
N PRO A 6 8.48 18.16 -2.28
CA PRO A 6 8.70 17.96 -3.69
C PRO A 6 7.39 17.45 -4.29
N HIS A 7 7.10 17.95 -5.48
CA HIS A 7 6.25 17.28 -6.46
C HIS A 7 6.60 15.78 -6.40
N LEU A 8 5.62 14.92 -6.09
CA LEU A 8 5.83 13.46 -6.08
C LEU A 8 6.49 13.07 -7.40
N THR A 9 7.70 12.50 -7.33
CA THR A 9 8.42 12.11 -8.55
C THR A 9 7.63 10.99 -9.26
N PRO A 10 7.78 10.84 -10.59
CA PRO A 10 7.16 9.74 -11.31
C PRO A 10 7.45 8.37 -10.68
N GLU A 11 8.66 8.18 -10.15
CA GLU A 11 9.07 6.96 -9.45
C GLU A 11 8.28 6.77 -8.16
N ALA A 12 8.09 7.81 -7.36
CA ALA A 12 7.28 7.70 -6.15
C ALA A 12 5.81 7.33 -6.46
N ARG A 13 5.25 7.86 -7.55
CA ARG A 13 3.90 7.50 -8.03
C ARG A 13 3.81 6.04 -8.48
N LEU A 14 4.87 5.52 -9.11
CA LEU A 14 4.97 4.10 -9.45
C LEU A 14 4.88 3.24 -8.18
N TRP A 15 5.67 3.58 -7.14
CA TRP A 15 5.67 2.82 -5.90
C TRP A 15 4.37 2.93 -5.11
N GLN A 16 3.71 4.10 -5.12
CA GLN A 16 2.35 4.25 -4.58
C GLN A 16 1.35 3.33 -5.29
N SER A 17 1.48 3.17 -6.62
CA SER A 17 0.63 2.27 -7.38
C SER A 17 0.80 0.81 -6.95
N VAL A 18 2.03 0.38 -6.65
CA VAL A 18 2.30 -0.96 -6.10
C VAL A 18 1.60 -1.14 -4.74
N VAL A 19 1.67 -0.14 -3.86
CA VAL A 19 0.96 -0.19 -2.57
C VAL A 19 -0.55 -0.27 -2.78
N LEU A 20 -1.12 0.53 -3.66
CA LEU A 20 -2.56 0.51 -3.97
C LEU A 20 -3.00 -0.85 -4.50
N VAL A 21 -2.25 -1.44 -5.42
CA VAL A 21 -2.54 -2.79 -5.94
C VAL A 21 -2.52 -3.81 -4.80
N ALA A 22 -1.50 -3.82 -3.95
CA ALA A 22 -1.42 -4.76 -2.84
C ALA A 22 -2.60 -4.61 -1.86
N VAL A 23 -2.97 -3.38 -1.49
CA VAL A 23 -4.11 -3.13 -0.60
C VAL A 23 -5.42 -3.58 -1.26
N ARG A 24 -5.62 -3.27 -2.55
CA ARG A 24 -6.80 -3.69 -3.30
C ARG A 24 -6.93 -5.21 -3.31
N ASP A 25 -5.85 -5.91 -3.66
CA ASP A 25 -5.85 -7.35 -3.82
C ASP A 25 -6.05 -8.07 -2.47
N ALA A 26 -5.52 -7.49 -1.38
CA ALA A 26 -5.74 -8.00 -0.02
C ALA A 26 -7.20 -7.80 0.45
N LEU A 27 -7.86 -6.73 0.01
CA LEU A 27 -9.26 -6.44 0.37
C LEU A 27 -10.28 -7.08 -0.58
N ALA A 28 -9.86 -7.52 -1.77
CA ALA A 28 -10.75 -8.01 -2.81
C ALA A 28 -11.57 -9.25 -2.36
N PRO A 29 -12.81 -9.40 -2.85
CA PRO A 29 -13.53 -10.67 -2.76
C PRO A 29 -12.82 -11.72 -3.63
N ALA A 30 -12.66 -12.94 -3.11
CA ALA A 30 -11.87 -13.99 -3.75
C ALA A 30 -12.74 -15.19 -4.13
N ASN A 31 -13.19 -15.21 -5.39
CA ASN A 31 -14.17 -16.19 -5.90
C ASN A 31 -13.52 -17.35 -6.67
N SER A 32 -12.23 -17.26 -7.00
CA SER A 32 -11.45 -18.31 -7.66
C SER A 32 -10.26 -18.72 -6.79
N PHE A 33 -9.67 -19.89 -7.08
CA PHE A 33 -8.46 -20.34 -6.38
C PHE A 33 -7.30 -19.35 -6.54
N HIS A 34 -7.07 -18.87 -7.76
CA HIS A 34 -6.04 -17.86 -8.03
C HIS A 34 -6.30 -16.56 -7.26
N ALA A 35 -7.53 -16.05 -7.27
CA ALA A 35 -7.87 -14.83 -6.52
C ALA A 35 -7.67 -14.99 -5.00
N LYS A 36 -7.90 -16.20 -4.46
CA LYS A 36 -7.61 -16.50 -3.05
C LYS A 36 -6.11 -16.50 -2.77
N ALA A 37 -5.31 -17.07 -3.66
CA ALA A 37 -3.85 -17.08 -3.53
C ALA A 37 -3.27 -15.65 -3.56
N ASP A 38 -3.72 -14.82 -4.49
CA ASP A 38 -3.28 -13.42 -4.61
C ASP A 38 -3.66 -12.61 -3.37
N LYS A 39 -4.91 -12.76 -2.90
CA LYS A 39 -5.38 -12.14 -1.66
C LYS A 39 -4.52 -12.51 -0.45
N ILE A 40 -4.25 -13.81 -0.27
CA ILE A 40 -3.43 -14.31 0.85
C ILE A 40 -2.00 -13.78 0.76
N SER A 41 -1.44 -13.76 -0.46
CA SER A 41 -0.09 -13.25 -0.71
C SER A 41 0.00 -11.76 -0.34
N ALA A 42 -0.95 -10.94 -0.81
CA ALA A 42 -1.00 -9.52 -0.54
C ALA A 42 -1.24 -9.21 0.95
N ASP A 43 -2.19 -9.91 1.60
CA ASP A 43 -2.43 -9.78 3.04
C ASP A 43 -1.17 -10.09 3.85
N ARG A 44 -0.48 -11.18 3.52
CA ARG A 44 0.76 -11.57 4.19
C ARG A 44 1.86 -10.54 4.00
N TRP A 45 2.02 -10.02 2.78
CA TRP A 45 3.03 -9.03 2.45
C TRP A 45 2.87 -7.74 3.28
N ILE A 46 1.63 -7.26 3.44
CA ILE A 46 1.32 -6.07 4.26
C ILE A 46 1.49 -6.37 5.75
N ARG A 47 0.94 -7.48 6.25
CA ARG A 47 0.98 -7.81 7.69
C ARG A 47 2.38 -8.05 8.22
N GLN A 48 3.22 -8.73 7.43
CA GLN A 48 4.59 -9.07 7.83
C GLN A 48 5.53 -7.86 7.78
N ALA A 49 5.21 -6.82 7.01
CA ALA A 49 6.01 -5.61 6.87
C ALA A 49 7.51 -5.87 6.65
N GLY A 50 7.81 -6.83 5.77
CA GLY A 50 9.18 -7.23 5.42
C GLY A 50 9.95 -6.15 4.66
N ALA A 51 11.23 -6.42 4.37
CA ALA A 51 12.13 -5.45 3.75
C ALA A 51 11.59 -4.86 2.42
N GLN A 52 11.02 -5.69 1.55
CA GLN A 52 10.45 -5.24 0.27
C GLN A 52 9.24 -4.32 0.48
N PHE A 53 8.34 -4.67 1.42
CA PHE A 53 7.19 -3.82 1.76
C PHE A 53 7.65 -2.44 2.26
N ARG A 54 8.61 -2.43 3.20
CA ARG A 54 9.17 -1.19 3.75
C ARG A 54 9.82 -0.34 2.67
N ALA A 55 10.62 -0.94 1.80
CA ALA A 55 11.27 -0.25 0.70
C ALA A 55 10.24 0.39 -0.24
N VAL A 56 9.22 -0.36 -0.67
CA VAL A 56 8.14 0.15 -1.53
C VAL A 56 7.40 1.32 -0.87
N CYS A 57 7.06 1.20 0.42
CA CYS A 57 6.40 2.30 1.15
C CYS A 57 7.28 3.55 1.20
N ILE A 58 8.55 3.40 1.59
CA ILE A 58 9.51 4.52 1.68
C ILE A 58 9.70 5.20 0.32
N MET A 59 9.88 4.43 -0.74
CA MET A 59 10.03 4.99 -2.10
C MET A 59 8.75 5.67 -2.59
N GLY A 60 7.57 5.23 -2.12
CA GLY A 60 6.28 5.88 -2.38
C GLY A 60 5.97 7.06 -1.46
N GLY A 61 6.87 7.42 -0.53
CA GLY A 61 6.62 8.47 0.46
C GLY A 61 5.55 8.11 1.50
N ILE A 62 5.34 6.82 1.75
CA ILE A 62 4.35 6.27 2.68
C ILE A 62 5.09 5.75 3.91
N ASP A 63 4.61 6.09 5.10
CA ASP A 63 5.08 5.49 6.34
C ASP A 63 4.62 4.01 6.40
N PRO A 64 5.55 3.04 6.37
CA PRO A 64 5.22 1.62 6.36
C PRO A 64 4.53 1.15 7.65
N ASP A 65 4.94 1.69 8.80
CA ASP A 65 4.40 1.26 10.09
C ASP A 65 2.97 1.81 10.26
N PHE A 66 2.74 3.07 9.85
CA PHE A 66 1.40 3.65 9.81
C PHE A 66 0.44 2.85 8.91
N LEU A 67 0.85 2.54 7.68
CA LEU A 67 0.02 1.80 6.73
C LEU A 67 -0.32 0.40 7.28
N ARG A 68 0.69 -0.31 7.77
CA ARG A 68 0.53 -1.67 8.30
C ARG A 68 -0.38 -1.68 9.53
N ASP A 69 -0.22 -0.74 10.45
CA ASP A 69 -1.05 -0.70 11.67
C ASP A 69 -2.51 -0.39 11.36
N ARG A 70 -2.76 0.53 10.43
CA ARG A 70 -4.12 0.79 9.94
C ARG A 70 -4.72 -0.43 9.26
N TYR A 71 -3.92 -1.13 8.45
CA TYR A 71 -4.35 -2.35 7.75
C TYR A 71 -4.70 -3.47 8.74
N VAL A 72 -3.81 -3.78 9.69
CA VAL A 72 -4.02 -4.82 10.70
C VAL A 72 -5.21 -4.51 11.62
N ALA A 73 -5.43 -3.23 11.93
CA ALA A 73 -6.58 -2.77 12.70
C ALA A 73 -7.91 -2.78 11.90
N ASN A 74 -7.89 -3.20 10.63
CA ASN A 74 -9.03 -3.15 9.72
C ASN A 74 -9.62 -1.73 9.57
N ARG A 75 -8.75 -0.71 9.58
CA ARG A 75 -9.08 0.72 9.47
C ARG A 75 -8.61 1.35 8.16
N ILE A 76 -8.32 0.52 7.15
CA ILE A 76 -8.03 0.98 5.79
C ILE A 76 -9.34 1.05 5.01
N ASP A 77 -9.63 2.24 4.50
CA ASP A 77 -10.61 2.47 3.44
C ASP A 77 -9.83 2.67 2.13
N PHE A 78 -10.07 1.79 1.16
CA PHE A 78 -9.33 1.81 -0.10
C PHE A 78 -9.59 3.08 -0.92
N ASP A 79 -10.82 3.57 -0.96
CA ASP A 79 -11.20 4.76 -1.73
C ASP A 79 -10.64 6.03 -1.11
N ALA A 80 -10.55 6.08 0.22
CA ALA A 80 -9.86 7.14 0.94
C ALA A 80 -8.35 7.11 0.64
N LEU A 81 -7.73 5.93 0.69
CA LEU A 81 -6.30 5.76 0.41
C LEU A 81 -5.95 6.17 -1.03
N HIS A 82 -6.72 5.70 -2.02
CA HIS A 82 -6.53 6.05 -3.43
C HIS A 82 -6.62 7.56 -3.65
N ARG A 83 -7.62 8.24 -3.05
CA ARG A 83 -7.76 9.71 -3.14
C ARG A 83 -6.59 10.48 -2.54
N VAL A 84 -5.90 9.93 -1.54
CA VAL A 84 -4.73 10.58 -0.94
C VAL A 84 -3.50 10.41 -1.85
N LEU A 85 -3.32 9.23 -2.44
CA LEU A 85 -2.14 8.90 -3.23
C LEU A 85 -2.22 9.34 -4.70
N SER A 86 -3.41 9.60 -5.24
CA SER A 86 -3.59 10.04 -6.64
C SER A 86 -3.62 11.56 -6.85
N LYS A 87 -3.25 12.37 -5.84
CA LYS A 87 -3.12 13.83 -5.96
C LYS A 87 -1.73 14.23 -6.48
#